data_AF-A0A0L6ZCY4-F1
#
_entry.id   AF-A0A0L6ZCY4-F1
#
_cell.length_a   1.000
_cell.length_b   1.000
_cell.length_c   1.000
_cell.angle_alpha   90.00
_cell.angle_beta   90.00
_cell.angle_gamma   90.00
#
_symmetry.space_group_name_H-M   'P 1'
#
loop_
_entity.id
_entity.type
_entity.pdbx_description
1 polymer ?
#
loop_
_entity_poly.entity_id
_entity_poly.type
_entity_poly.pdbx_seq_one_letter_code
_entity_poly.pdbx_strand_id
1 'polypeptide(L)'
;MSPYYKYKKEKLALKFNTAKDVLTLMQDAMKEYSNTKSIHLRRAILGYFQDFCEYIIDMCETYLVMTDNYIDGCSAVDLVNRARIYGFIDDTLCEFITNFVRLRNRYTHDYYKRGNVEEDILKCCYSDMMYIQIFLEISDQEVHLNFNNK
;
A
#
# COMPACT_ATOMS: atom_id res chain seq x y z
N MET A 1 5.32 -28.75 -1.02
CA MET A 1 5.66 -27.42 -0.47
C MET A 1 5.95 -27.59 1.01
N SER A 2 7.10 -27.14 1.52
CA SER A 2 7.43 -27.36 2.94
C SER A 2 6.44 -26.61 3.85
N PRO A 3 6.21 -27.06 5.10
CA PRO A 3 5.31 -26.39 6.04
C PRO A 3 5.62 -24.89 6.24
N TYR A 4 6.91 -24.52 6.14
CA TYR A 4 7.38 -23.15 6.24
C TYR A 4 6.85 -22.25 5.10
N TYR A 5 6.90 -22.73 3.86
CA TYR A 5 6.41 -21.98 2.70
C TYR A 5 4.87 -21.88 2.70
N LYS A 6 4.17 -22.91 3.18
CA LYS A 6 2.70 -22.89 3.30
C LYS A 6 2.24 -21.81 4.29
N TYR A 7 2.86 -21.73 5.46
CA TYR A 7 2.56 -20.71 6.48
C TYR A 7 2.78 -19.27 5.98
N LYS A 8 3.83 -19.03 5.20
CA LYS A 8 4.09 -17.69 4.64
C LYS A 8 3.10 -17.27 3.55
N LYS A 9 2.65 -18.22 2.72
CA LYS A 9 1.59 -17.97 1.73
C LYS A 9 0.27 -17.60 2.40
N GLU A 10 -0.11 -18.31 3.46
CA GLU A 10 -1.31 -17.99 4.25
C GLU A 10 -1.22 -16.59 4.91
N LYS A 11 -0.02 -16.20 5.36
CA LYS A 11 0.24 -14.83 5.85
C LYS A 11 0.11 -13.76 4.77
N LEU A 12 0.60 -14.01 3.55
CA LEU A 12 0.48 -13.06 2.44
C LEU A 12 -0.98 -12.82 2.08
N ALA A 13 -1.79 -13.88 1.96
CA ALA A 13 -3.22 -13.78 1.70
C ALA A 13 -3.98 -13.02 2.81
N LEU A 14 -3.63 -13.25 4.08
CA LEU A 14 -4.21 -12.50 5.19
C LEU A 14 -3.90 -10.99 5.07
N LYS A 15 -2.66 -10.63 4.73
CA LYS A 15 -2.24 -9.23 4.53
C LYS A 15 -3.00 -8.57 3.38
N PHE A 16 -3.23 -9.29 2.28
CA PHE A 16 -4.07 -8.80 1.18
C PHE A 16 -5.50 -8.50 1.64
N ASN A 17 -6.13 -9.42 2.36
CA ASN A 17 -7.50 -9.22 2.85
C ASN A 17 -7.59 -8.04 3.82
N THR A 18 -6.64 -7.91 4.74
CA THR A 18 -6.63 -6.75 5.64
C THR A 18 -6.38 -5.43 4.89
N ALA A 19 -5.52 -5.43 3.86
CA ALA A 19 -5.32 -4.25 3.02
C ALA A 19 -6.62 -3.84 2.28
N LYS A 20 -7.45 -4.81 1.85
CA LYS A 20 -8.79 -4.57 1.27
C LYS A 20 -9.74 -3.91 2.25
N ASP A 21 -9.78 -4.41 3.47
CA ASP A 21 -10.64 -3.85 4.52
C ASP A 21 -10.22 -2.41 4.84
N VAL A 22 -8.91 -2.15 4.99
CA VAL A 22 -8.38 -0.81 5.24
C VAL A 22 -8.65 0.15 4.09
N LEU A 23 -8.52 -0.30 2.83
CA LEU A 23 -8.87 0.53 1.68
C LEU A 23 -10.36 0.91 1.71
N THR A 24 -11.23 -0.04 2.03
CA THR A 24 -12.69 0.20 2.13
C THR A 24 -12.99 1.23 3.21
N LEU A 25 -12.40 1.09 4.40
CA LEU A 25 -12.54 2.06 5.49
C LEU A 25 -12.05 3.46 5.09
N MET A 26 -10.95 3.54 4.35
CA MET A 26 -10.43 4.79 3.83
C MET A 26 -11.38 5.45 2.83
N GLN A 27 -11.93 4.68 1.89
CA GLN A 27 -12.88 5.16 0.89
C GLN A 27 -14.17 5.67 1.53
N ASP A 28 -14.71 4.95 2.51
CA ASP A 28 -15.91 5.36 3.24
C ASP A 28 -15.65 6.66 4.03
N ALA A 29 -14.50 6.75 4.72
CA ALA A 29 -14.11 7.95 5.43
C ALA A 29 -13.93 9.16 4.49
N MET A 30 -13.37 8.97 3.29
CA MET A 30 -13.24 10.02 2.27
C MET A 30 -14.59 10.49 1.74
N LYS A 31 -15.51 9.55 1.49
CA LYS A 31 -16.87 9.86 1.05
C LYS A 31 -17.60 10.70 2.09
N GLU A 32 -17.50 10.34 3.37
CA GLU A 32 -18.13 11.09 4.45
C GLU A 32 -17.43 12.45 4.70
N TYR A 33 -16.10 12.48 4.61
CA TYR A 33 -15.32 13.73 4.74
C TYR A 33 -15.70 14.74 3.66
N SER A 34 -16.00 14.29 2.45
CA SER A 34 -16.42 15.16 1.35
C SER A 34 -17.68 15.97 1.69
N ASN A 35 -18.57 15.40 2.51
CA ASN A 35 -19.83 16.02 2.94
C ASN A 35 -19.68 16.86 4.21
N THR A 36 -18.90 16.38 5.18
CA THR A 36 -18.87 16.96 6.54
C THR A 36 -17.67 17.89 6.78
N LYS A 37 -16.58 17.70 6.03
CA LYS A 37 -15.26 18.31 6.28
C LYS A 37 -14.75 18.08 7.72
N SER A 38 -15.22 17.02 8.38
CA SER A 38 -14.86 16.70 9.76
C SER A 38 -13.35 16.47 9.92
N ILE A 39 -12.75 17.12 10.92
CA ILE A 39 -11.34 16.92 11.27
C ILE A 39 -11.06 15.48 11.73
N HIS A 40 -12.04 14.81 12.32
CA HIS A 40 -11.89 13.41 12.76
C HIS A 40 -11.79 12.48 11.56
N LEU A 41 -12.62 12.69 10.53
CA LEU A 41 -12.54 11.92 9.29
C LEU A 41 -11.24 12.20 8.53
N ARG A 42 -10.79 13.47 8.50
CA ARG A 42 -9.46 13.80 7.96
C ARG A 42 -8.35 13.01 8.65
N ARG A 43 -8.37 12.94 9.98
CA ARG A 43 -7.41 12.15 10.75
C ARG A 43 -7.53 10.64 10.48
N ALA A 44 -8.75 10.14 10.33
CA ALA A 44 -8.99 8.74 9.98
C ALA A 44 -8.40 8.39 8.60
N ILE A 45 -8.63 9.21 7.58
CA ILE A 45 -8.08 9.01 6.22
C ILE A 45 -6.55 8.93 6.26
N LEU A 46 -5.91 9.85 6.99
CA LEU A 46 -4.45 9.84 7.15
C LEU A 46 -3.96 8.58 7.89
N GLY A 47 -4.70 8.10 8.89
CA GLY A 47 -4.41 6.85 9.59
C GLY A 47 -4.51 5.64 8.67
N TYR A 48 -5.64 5.50 7.97
CA TYR A 48 -5.85 4.41 7.03
C TYR A 48 -4.82 4.42 5.88
N PHE A 49 -4.40 5.59 5.40
CA PHE A 49 -3.33 5.69 4.42
C PHE A 49 -1.99 5.14 4.96
N GLN A 50 -1.65 5.45 6.22
CA GLN A 50 -0.44 4.92 6.86
C GLN A 50 -0.50 3.40 7.00
N ASP A 51 -1.61 2.88 7.52
CA ASP A 51 -1.83 1.45 7.69
C ASP A 51 -1.77 0.72 6.35
N PHE A 52 -2.42 1.29 5.33
CA PHE A 52 -2.41 0.73 3.98
C PHE A 52 -1.00 0.66 3.39
N CYS A 53 -0.20 1.72 3.52
CA CYS A 53 1.19 1.71 3.10
C CYS A 53 2.02 0.65 3.84
N GLU A 54 1.77 0.45 5.14
CA GLU A 54 2.43 -0.59 5.93
C GLU A 54 2.11 -1.97 5.36
N TYR A 55 0.83 -2.27 5.10
CA TYR A 55 0.45 -3.55 4.50
C TYR A 55 1.13 -3.80 3.15
N ILE A 56 1.28 -2.78 2.30
CA ILE A 56 2.00 -2.92 1.03
C ILE A 56 3.46 -3.32 1.26
N ILE A 57 4.16 -2.64 2.18
CA ILE A 57 5.56 -2.92 2.51
C ILE A 57 5.69 -4.34 3.07
N ASP A 58 4.81 -4.69 4.00
CA ASP A 58 4.72 -6.00 4.63
C ASP A 58 4.49 -7.13 3.62
N MET A 59 3.71 -6.87 2.58
CA MET A 59 3.46 -7.83 1.49
C MET A 59 4.70 -7.98 0.60
N CYS A 60 5.35 -6.88 0.23
CA CYS A 60 6.61 -6.90 -0.53
C CYS A 60 7.69 -7.69 0.22
N GLU A 61 7.86 -7.44 1.52
CA GLU A 61 8.78 -8.19 2.36
C GLU A 61 8.41 -9.69 2.39
N THR A 62 7.14 -10.01 2.67
CA THR A 62 6.69 -11.40 2.76
C THR A 62 6.95 -12.16 1.46
N TYR A 63 6.67 -11.54 0.31
CA TYR A 63 6.96 -12.11 -1.01
C TYR A 63 8.45 -12.35 -1.21
N LEU A 64 9.29 -11.35 -0.92
CA LEU A 64 10.74 -11.47 -1.07
C LEU A 64 11.31 -12.59 -0.19
N VAL A 65 10.80 -12.75 1.03
CA VAL A 65 11.24 -13.84 1.90
C VAL A 65 10.71 -15.19 1.40
N MET A 66 9.52 -15.26 0.82
CA MET A 66 8.98 -16.50 0.24
C MET A 66 9.73 -16.96 -1.00
N THR A 67 10.40 -16.05 -1.69
CA THR A 67 11.15 -16.31 -2.93
C THR A 67 12.67 -16.34 -2.71
N ASP A 68 13.14 -16.36 -1.46
CA ASP A 68 14.56 -16.33 -1.07
C ASP A 68 15.33 -15.11 -1.63
N ASN A 69 14.64 -13.99 -1.84
CA ASN A 69 15.18 -12.75 -2.41
C ASN A 69 15.25 -11.58 -1.42
N TYR A 70 14.83 -11.79 -0.17
CA TYR A 70 14.91 -10.80 0.89
C TYR A 70 16.36 -10.50 1.30
N ILE A 71 16.66 -9.23 1.53
CA ILE A 71 17.93 -8.76 2.09
C ILE A 71 17.62 -7.89 3.30
N ASP A 72 18.37 -8.10 4.38
CA ASP A 72 18.22 -7.33 5.61
C ASP A 72 18.69 -5.87 5.45
N GLY A 73 18.08 -4.96 6.20
CA GLY A 73 18.41 -3.53 6.17
C GLY A 73 17.88 -2.75 4.96
N CYS A 74 17.02 -3.34 4.12
CA CYS A 74 16.34 -2.62 3.05
C CYS A 74 15.40 -1.54 3.58
N SER A 75 15.38 -0.35 2.97
CA SER A 75 14.33 0.63 3.24
C SER A 75 12.98 0.17 2.67
N ALA A 76 11.89 0.77 3.11
CA ALA A 76 10.55 0.50 2.56
C ALA A 76 10.48 0.69 1.03
N VAL A 77 11.20 1.69 0.49
CA VAL A 77 11.27 1.92 -0.96
C VAL A 77 12.11 0.84 -1.65
N ASP A 78 13.19 0.37 -1.01
CA ASP A 78 14.01 -0.71 -1.55
C ASP A 78 13.22 -2.03 -1.62
N LEU A 79 12.41 -2.32 -0.60
CA LEU A 79 11.54 -3.50 -0.58
C LEU A 79 10.56 -3.50 -1.76
N VAL A 80 9.92 -2.36 -2.03
CA VAL A 80 8.99 -2.22 -3.18
C VAL A 80 9.73 -2.43 -4.50
N ASN A 81 10.85 -1.72 -4.72
CA ASN A 81 11.63 -1.85 -5.96
C ASN A 81 12.15 -3.28 -6.17
N ARG A 82 12.56 -3.93 -5.09
CA ARG A 82 13.07 -5.30 -5.14
C ARG A 82 11.94 -6.28 -5.43
N ALA A 83 10.79 -6.12 -4.78
CA ALA A 83 9.61 -6.94 -5.07
C ALA A 83 9.17 -6.81 -6.54
N ARG A 84 9.31 -5.61 -7.14
CA ARG A 84 9.14 -5.41 -8.59
C ARG A 84 10.14 -6.21 -9.42
N ILE A 85 11.43 -6.17 -9.10
CA ILE A 85 12.49 -6.91 -9.83
C ILE A 85 12.19 -8.41 -9.88
N TYR A 86 11.62 -8.96 -8.81
CA TYR A 86 11.30 -10.38 -8.69
C TYR A 86 9.87 -10.74 -9.13
N GLY A 87 9.10 -9.79 -9.67
CA GLY A 87 7.81 -10.06 -10.30
C GLY A 87 6.60 -10.02 -9.37
N PHE A 88 6.72 -9.48 -8.15
CA PHE A 88 5.57 -9.31 -7.26
C PHE A 88 4.60 -8.23 -7.75
N ILE A 89 5.16 -7.13 -8.25
CA ILE A 89 4.43 -5.96 -8.77
C ILE A 89 5.01 -5.55 -10.12
N ASP A 90 4.19 -5.04 -11.02
CA ASP A 90 4.66 -4.50 -12.30
C ASP A 90 5.32 -3.10 -12.14
N ASP A 91 5.99 -2.64 -13.21
CA ASP A 91 6.68 -1.35 -13.23
C ASP A 91 5.74 -0.15 -12.95
N THR A 92 4.53 -0.20 -13.50
CA THR A 92 3.57 0.90 -13.39
C THR A 92 3.09 1.03 -11.96
N LEU A 93 2.71 -0.10 -11.35
CA LEU A 93 2.30 -0.18 -9.96
C LEU A 93 3.43 0.17 -9.00
N CYS A 94 4.66 -0.23 -9.31
CA CYS A 94 5.86 0.11 -8.54
C CYS A 94 6.06 1.63 -8.42
N GLU A 95 5.82 2.40 -9.49
CA GLU A 95 5.91 3.87 -9.44
C GLU A 95 4.88 4.46 -8.49
N PHE A 96 3.62 4.01 -8.56
CA PHE A 96 2.55 4.46 -7.67
C PHE A 96 2.84 4.11 -6.21
N ILE A 97 3.16 2.84 -5.93
CA ILE A 97 3.46 2.39 -4.56
C ILE A 97 4.65 3.14 -3.99
N THR A 98 5.70 3.36 -4.79
CA THR A 98 6.88 4.09 -4.33
C THR A 98 6.52 5.52 -3.92
N ASN A 99 5.61 6.19 -4.63
CA ASN A 99 5.13 7.52 -4.24
C ASN A 99 4.33 7.48 -2.94
N PHE A 100 3.50 6.47 -2.73
CA PHE A 100 2.74 6.26 -1.50
C PHE A 100 3.66 6.10 -0.29
N VAL A 101 4.64 5.19 -0.42
CA VAL A 101 5.64 4.93 0.63
C VAL A 101 6.47 6.18 0.93
N ARG A 102 6.82 6.99 -0.08
CA ARG A 102 7.51 8.28 0.12
C ARG A 102 6.65 9.27 0.89
N LEU A 103 5.37 9.41 0.55
CA LEU A 103 4.44 10.27 1.29
C LEU A 103 4.27 9.79 2.74
N ARG A 104 4.15 8.48 2.94
CA ARG A 104 4.09 7.87 4.28
C ARG A 104 5.33 8.21 5.10
N ASN A 105 6.52 8.00 4.54
CA ASN A 105 7.78 8.32 5.21
C ASN A 105 7.91 9.81 5.54
N ARG A 106 7.52 10.71 4.62
CA ARG A 106 7.49 12.15 4.88
C ARG A 106 6.53 12.50 6.02
N TYR A 107 5.35 11.89 6.07
CA TYR A 107 4.38 12.18 7.12
C TYR A 107 4.89 11.76 8.50
N THR A 108 5.62 10.65 8.56
CA THR A 108 6.20 10.13 9.80
C THR A 108 7.46 10.87 10.23
N HIS A 109 8.30 11.34 9.30
CA HIS A 109 9.62 11.90 9.64
C HIS A 109 9.74 13.43 9.49
N ASP A 110 8.98 14.07 8.59
CA ASP A 110 9.02 15.52 8.36
C ASP A 110 8.03 16.28 9.25
N TYR A 111 8.15 16.15 10.58
CA TYR A 111 7.20 16.76 11.53
C TYR A 111 7.02 18.27 11.35
N TYR A 112 8.06 18.98 10.90
CA TYR A 112 8.07 20.43 10.67
C TYR A 112 7.30 20.87 9.41
N LYS A 113 6.97 19.94 8.51
CA LYS A 113 6.17 20.16 7.28
C LYS A 113 4.87 19.36 7.27
N ARG A 114 4.48 18.78 8.41
CA ARG A 114 3.39 17.81 8.52
C ARG A 114 2.08 18.30 7.89
N GLY A 115 1.71 19.57 8.10
CA GLY A 115 0.51 20.15 7.49
C GLY A 115 0.51 20.07 5.96
N ASN A 116 1.64 20.37 5.30
CA ASN A 116 1.76 20.27 3.85
C ASN A 116 1.72 18.81 3.38
N VAL A 117 2.36 17.90 4.14
CA VAL A 117 2.35 16.47 3.80
C VAL A 117 0.94 15.87 3.97
N GLU A 118 0.16 16.30 4.96
CA GLU A 118 -1.23 15.89 5.11
C GLU A 118 -2.08 16.29 3.88
N GLU A 119 -1.88 17.50 3.35
CA GLU A 119 -2.55 17.93 2.12
C GLU A 119 -2.07 17.13 0.90
N ASP A 120 -0.78 16.83 0.80
CA ASP A 120 -0.22 16.00 -0.27
C ASP A 120 -0.85 14.59 -0.24
N ILE A 121 -0.97 13.98 0.96
CA ILE A 121 -1.61 12.68 1.14
C ILE A 121 -3.09 12.73 0.77
N LEU A 122 -3.83 13.73 1.26
CA LEU A 122 -5.25 13.85 0.93
C LEU A 122 -5.45 13.98 -0.58
N LYS A 123 -4.68 14.81 -1.25
CA LYS A 123 -4.72 14.95 -2.72
C LYS A 123 -4.45 13.61 -3.41
N CYS A 124 -3.39 12.92 -3.00
CA CYS A 124 -3.02 11.60 -3.52
C CYS A 124 -4.17 10.59 -3.35
N CYS A 125 -4.80 10.55 -2.17
CA CYS A 125 -5.96 9.69 -1.95
C CYS A 125 -7.10 10.00 -2.93
N TYR A 126 -7.37 11.26 -3.28
CA TYR A 126 -8.42 11.59 -4.25
C TYR A 126 -8.02 11.39 -5.72
N SER A 127 -6.76 11.61 -6.09
CA SER A 127 -6.31 11.51 -7.49
C SER A 127 -5.95 10.08 -7.90
N ASP A 128 -5.38 9.30 -6.98
CA ASP A 128 -4.70 8.04 -7.30
C ASP A 128 -5.45 6.81 -6.75
N MET A 129 -6.63 7.01 -6.14
CA MET A 129 -7.44 5.93 -5.53
C MET A 129 -7.70 4.74 -6.46
N MET A 130 -7.87 5.02 -7.76
CA MET A 130 -8.13 4.02 -8.78
C MET A 130 -6.98 3.01 -8.87
N TYR A 131 -5.72 3.45 -8.78
CA TYR A 131 -4.55 2.56 -8.80
C TYR A 131 -4.46 1.68 -7.56
N ILE A 132 -5.00 2.16 -6.43
CA ILE A 132 -5.08 1.39 -5.18
C ILE A 132 -6.14 0.29 -5.24
N GLN A 133 -7.28 0.55 -5.89
CA GLN A 133 -8.29 -0.48 -6.13
C GLN A 133 -7.72 -1.59 -7.02
N ILE A 134 -7.00 -1.21 -8.08
CA ILE A 134 -6.40 -2.19 -8.98
C ILE A 134 -5.34 -3.03 -8.24
N PHE A 135 -4.53 -2.45 -7.33
CA PHE A 135 -3.59 -3.20 -6.47
C PHE A 135 -4.25 -4.36 -5.69
N LEU A 136 -5.54 -4.27 -5.37
CA LEU A 136 -6.25 -5.26 -4.56
C LEU A 136 -7.14 -6.21 -5.35
N GLU A 137 -7.38 -5.95 -6.64
CA GLU A 137 -8.18 -6.83 -7.50
C GLU A 137 -7.42 -8.05 -8.03
N ILE A 138 -6.16 -8.24 -7.61
CA ILE A 138 -5.24 -9.18 -8.28
C ILE A 138 -4.98 -10.43 -7.41
N SER A 139 -4.78 -11.57 -8.09
CA SER A 139 -4.69 -12.92 -7.52
C SER A 139 -3.61 -13.08 -6.45
N ASP A 140 -3.86 -13.97 -5.48
CA ASP A 140 -3.07 -14.27 -4.27
C ASP A 140 -1.58 -14.65 -4.46
N GLN A 141 -0.99 -14.53 -5.66
CA GLN A 141 0.40 -14.91 -5.96
C GLN A 141 1.25 -13.78 -6.58
N GLU A 142 0.66 -12.90 -7.40
CA GLU A 142 1.35 -11.79 -8.08
C GLU A 142 0.36 -10.64 -8.29
N VAL A 143 0.82 -9.38 -8.25
CA VAL A 143 -0.01 -8.17 -8.31
C VAL A 143 0.34 -7.34 -9.55
N HIS A 144 -0.36 -7.58 -10.65
CA HIS A 144 -0.29 -6.83 -11.91
C HIS A 144 -1.54 -5.99 -12.18
N LEU A 145 -1.38 -4.74 -12.61
CA LEU A 145 -2.48 -3.90 -13.06
C LEU A 145 -3.20 -4.54 -14.26
N ASN A 146 -4.38 -5.09 -14.04
CA ASN A 146 -5.27 -5.48 -15.13
C ASN A 146 -6.10 -4.27 -15.55
N PHE A 147 -5.59 -3.51 -16.52
CA PHE A 147 -6.46 -2.60 -17.27
C PHE A 147 -7.43 -3.46 -18.09
N ASN A 148 -8.68 -3.60 -17.62
CA ASN A 148 -9.74 -4.07 -18.51
C ASN A 148 -9.85 -3.06 -19.66
N ASN A 149 -9.31 -3.42 -20.82
CA ASN A 149 -9.61 -2.74 -22.06
C ASN A 149 -11.07 -3.06 -22.43
N LYS A 150 -11.98 -2.21 -21.94
CA LYS A 150 -13.42 -2.13 -22.25
C LYS A 150 -14.32 -3.22 -21.66
#